data_AF-A0A3L8DQY0-F1
#
_entry.id   AF-A0A3L8DQY0-F1
#
_cell.length_a   1.000
_cell.length_b   1.000
_cell.length_c   1.000
_cell.angle_alpha   90.00
_cell.angle_beta   90.00
_cell.angle_gamma   90.00
#
_symmetry.space_group_name_H-M   'P 1'
#
loop_
_entity.id
_entity.type
_entity.pdbx_description
1 polymer ?
#
loop_
_entity_poly.entity_id
_entity_poly.type
_entity_poly.pdbx_seq_one_letter_code
_entity_poly.pdbx_strand_id
1 'polypeptide(L)'
;MLDSRLTFLAHFGYVRERASKVSRALGRLMPNLCGPTEHKRRLYANVVASSVLYGAPIWSAALDVTRKGKQILRDIQRGIAQRVCSAYQTVSLDAALLLARSPPYVLVASMRRSIQERIWDLREAGPIPAEVVRDIRQEESLLMHQQWFLYLRREDVAGVCTCDAIMPHVDAWMSRSHGGLHIHMVQILTGHECFATYLHRIGKLEDK
;
A
#
# COMPACT_ATOMS: atom_id res chain seq x y z
N MET A 1 -16.65 -3.85 -26.26
CA MET A 1 -15.58 -3.05 -26.89
C MET A 1 -14.33 -3.17 -26.03
N LEU A 2 -13.28 -3.78 -26.56
CA LEU A 2 -11.95 -3.80 -25.93
C LEU A 2 -11.30 -2.41 -26.14
N ASP A 3 -10.67 -1.89 -25.09
CA ASP A 3 -10.04 -0.56 -25.10
C ASP A 3 -8.85 -0.55 -26.07
N SER A 4 -8.98 0.18 -27.19
CA SER A 4 -7.98 0.21 -28.27
C SER A 4 -6.64 0.80 -27.84
N ARG A 5 -6.61 1.57 -26.74
CA ARG A 5 -5.39 2.16 -26.18
C ARG A 5 -4.84 1.36 -25.01
N LEU A 6 -5.48 0.24 -24.65
CA LEU A 6 -5.11 -0.61 -23.52
C LEU A 6 -4.86 0.22 -22.24
N THR A 7 -5.67 1.24 -21.99
CA THR A 7 -5.56 2.12 -20.80
C THR A 7 -6.26 1.55 -19.57
N PHE A 8 -7.20 0.61 -19.78
CA PHE A 8 -7.97 -0.08 -18.73
C PHE A 8 -8.71 0.87 -17.78
N LEU A 9 -9.02 2.10 -18.20
CA LEU A 9 -9.68 3.10 -17.34
C LEU A 9 -11.06 2.64 -16.85
N ALA A 10 -11.83 1.95 -17.69
CA ALA A 10 -13.11 1.37 -17.30
C ALA A 10 -12.94 0.30 -16.21
N HIS A 11 -11.89 -0.53 -16.32
CA HIS A 11 -11.55 -1.52 -15.29
C HIS A 11 -11.18 -0.86 -13.97
N PHE A 12 -10.31 0.16 -13.98
CA PHE A 12 -9.98 0.91 -12.75
C PHE A 12 -11.21 1.59 -12.13
N GLY A 13 -12.14 2.09 -12.95
CA GLY A 13 -13.43 2.61 -12.49
C GLY A 13 -14.26 1.56 -11.74
N TYR A 14 -14.41 0.37 -12.32
CA TYR A 14 -15.10 -0.77 -11.72
C TYR A 14 -14.42 -1.22 -10.41
N VAL A 15 -13.09 -1.38 -10.42
CA VAL A 15 -12.31 -1.78 -9.24
C VAL A 15 -12.45 -0.75 -8.11
N ARG A 16 -12.43 0.55 -8.44
CA ARG A 16 -12.67 1.63 -7.47
C ARG A 16 -14.03 1.55 -6.82
N GLU A 17 -15.08 1.32 -7.61
CA GLU A 17 -16.44 1.21 -7.07
C GLU A 17 -16.55 0.02 -6.10
N ARG A 18 -16.02 -1.14 -6.52
CA ARG A 18 -16.00 -2.35 -5.70
C ARG A 18 -15.21 -2.14 -4.41
N ALA A 19 -13.99 -1.61 -4.50
CA ALA A 19 -13.15 -1.32 -3.35
C ALA A 19 -13.79 -0.28 -2.41
N SER A 20 -14.51 0.71 -2.94
CA SER A 20 -15.21 1.72 -2.13
C SER A 20 -16.38 1.13 -1.34
N LYS A 21 -17.10 0.15 -1.90
CA LYS A 21 -18.15 -0.58 -1.16
C LYS A 21 -17.55 -1.33 0.03
N VAL A 22 -16.46 -2.06 -0.21
CA VAL A 22 -15.77 -2.82 0.86
C VAL A 22 -15.16 -1.87 1.89
N SER A 23 -14.47 -0.82 1.46
CA SER A 23 -13.86 0.18 2.35
C SER A 23 -14.89 0.85 3.28
N ARG A 24 -16.09 1.17 2.77
CA ARG A 24 -17.18 1.71 3.61
C ARG A 24 -17.68 0.72 4.66
N ALA A 25 -17.86 -0.55 4.29
CA ALA A 25 -18.26 -1.59 5.25
C ALA A 25 -17.17 -1.79 6.32
N LEU A 26 -15.91 -1.85 5.88
CA LEU A 26 -14.73 -1.94 6.73
C LEU A 26 -14.60 -0.74 7.67
N GLY A 27 -14.88 0.47 7.21
CA GLY A 27 -14.85 1.68 8.04
C GLY A 27 -15.85 1.67 9.19
N ARG A 28 -16.99 0.99 9.03
CA ARG A 28 -17.98 0.79 10.10
C ARG A 28 -17.53 -0.27 11.11
N LEU A 29 -16.84 -1.31 10.65
CA LEU A 29 -16.34 -2.40 11.49
C LEU A 29 -15.02 -2.06 12.21
N MET A 30 -14.27 -1.07 11.70
CA MET A 30 -12.94 -0.71 12.18
C MET A 30 -12.85 0.76 12.58
N PRO A 31 -13.58 1.20 13.62
CA PRO A 31 -13.40 2.54 14.18
C PRO A 31 -11.96 2.71 14.68
N ASN A 32 -11.45 3.94 14.66
CA ASN A 32 -10.07 4.20 15.10
C ASN A 32 -9.89 3.95 16.60
N LEU A 33 -10.91 4.27 17.41
CA LEU A 33 -10.99 3.99 18.84
C LEU A 33 -11.77 2.69 19.09
N CYS A 34 -11.30 1.88 20.04
CA CYS A 34 -11.93 0.61 20.44
C CYS A 34 -12.20 -0.39 19.29
N GLY A 35 -11.51 -0.23 18.15
CA GLY A 35 -11.67 -1.10 17.00
C GLY A 35 -10.76 -2.34 17.05
N PRO A 36 -10.79 -3.18 15.99
CA PRO A 36 -10.00 -4.40 15.90
C PRO A 36 -8.48 -4.13 15.93
N THR A 37 -7.71 -5.14 16.35
CA THR A 37 -6.25 -5.11 16.33
C THR A 37 -5.68 -5.01 14.91
N GLU A 38 -4.48 -4.45 14.76
CA GLU A 38 -3.78 -4.31 13.46
C GLU A 38 -3.81 -5.60 12.63
N HIS A 39 -3.60 -6.76 13.26
CA HIS A 39 -3.60 -8.05 12.58
C HIS A 39 -4.93 -8.36 11.88
N LYS A 40 -6.06 -8.15 12.60
CA LYS A 40 -7.41 -8.33 12.03
C LYS A 40 -7.66 -7.32 10.90
N ARG A 41 -7.23 -6.08 11.06
CA ARG A 41 -7.37 -5.05 10.02
C ARG A 41 -6.58 -5.38 8.75
N ARG A 42 -5.36 -5.88 8.92
CA ARG A 42 -4.49 -6.30 7.80
C ARG A 42 -5.06 -7.50 7.05
N LEU A 43 -5.69 -8.45 7.76
CA LEU A 43 -6.41 -9.55 7.12
C LEU A 43 -7.46 -9.03 6.13
N TYR A 44 -8.31 -8.08 6.55
CA TYR A 44 -9.30 -7.47 5.65
C TYR A 44 -8.65 -6.67 4.52
N ALA A 45 -7.56 -5.94 4.79
CA ALA A 45 -6.82 -5.23 3.75
C ALA A 45 -6.28 -6.18 2.68
N ASN A 46 -5.77 -7.35 3.07
CA ASN A 46 -5.29 -8.38 2.14
C ASN A 46 -6.40 -8.95 1.25
N VAL A 47 -7.63 -9.08 1.77
CA VAL A 47 -8.80 -9.47 0.96
C VAL A 47 -9.08 -8.41 -0.11
N VAL A 48 -9.08 -7.14 0.26
CA VAL A 48 -9.29 -6.05 -0.71
C VAL A 48 -8.15 -5.99 -1.72
N ALA A 49 -6.89 -6.07 -1.27
CA ALA A 49 -5.72 -6.11 -2.14
C ALA A 49 -5.83 -7.25 -3.17
N SER A 50 -6.22 -8.44 -2.74
CA SER A 50 -6.42 -9.60 -3.62
C SER A 50 -7.48 -9.33 -4.68
N SER A 51 -8.60 -8.69 -4.31
CA SER A 51 -9.66 -8.33 -5.26
C SER A 51 -9.23 -7.25 -6.27
N VAL A 52 -8.43 -6.28 -5.84
CA VAL A 52 -7.92 -5.19 -6.69
C VAL A 52 -6.85 -5.73 -7.64
N LEU A 53 -5.98 -6.63 -7.15
CA LEU A 53 -4.81 -7.14 -7.86
C LEU A 53 -5.07 -8.46 -8.61
N TYR A 54 -6.33 -8.92 -8.69
CA TYR A 54 -6.71 -10.21 -9.28
C TYR A 54 -6.34 -10.38 -10.76
N GLY A 55 -6.09 -9.29 -11.48
CA GLY A 55 -5.63 -9.30 -12.88
C GLY A 55 -4.38 -8.47 -13.12
N ALA A 56 -3.58 -8.21 -12.07
CA ALA A 56 -2.48 -7.25 -12.13
C ALA A 56 -1.49 -7.45 -13.29
N PRO A 57 -1.06 -8.68 -13.63
CA PRO A 57 -0.16 -8.88 -14.77
C PRO A 57 -0.72 -8.34 -16.10
N ILE A 58 -2.04 -8.38 -16.30
CA ILE A 58 -2.71 -7.98 -17.55
C ILE A 58 -2.78 -6.46 -17.67
N TRP A 59 -3.18 -5.76 -16.60
CA TRP A 59 -3.42 -4.31 -16.66
C TRP A 59 -2.25 -3.46 -16.14
N SER A 60 -1.23 -4.05 -15.50
CA SER A 60 -0.12 -3.30 -14.90
C SER A 60 0.61 -2.40 -15.89
N ALA A 61 0.82 -2.86 -17.13
CA ALA A 61 1.41 -2.07 -18.21
C ALA A 61 0.64 -0.77 -18.50
N ALA A 62 -0.67 -0.77 -18.31
CA ALA A 62 -1.52 0.41 -18.54
C ALA A 62 -1.25 1.54 -17.52
N LEU A 63 -0.69 1.20 -16.36
CA LEU A 63 -0.30 2.20 -15.37
C LEU A 63 0.81 3.10 -15.92
N ASP A 64 1.76 2.56 -16.67
CA ASP A 64 2.88 3.33 -17.22
C ASP A 64 2.42 4.39 -18.22
N VAL A 65 1.33 4.10 -18.92
CA VAL A 65 0.68 5.02 -19.87
C VAL A 65 -0.21 6.04 -19.15
N THR A 66 -0.88 5.65 -18.06
CA THR A 66 -2.01 6.42 -17.53
C THR A 66 -1.82 6.85 -16.06
N ARG A 67 -1.50 8.14 -15.86
CA ARG A 67 -1.42 8.75 -14.51
C ARG A 67 -2.72 8.60 -13.71
N LYS A 68 -3.88 8.68 -14.37
CA LYS A 68 -5.20 8.55 -13.74
C LYS A 68 -5.42 7.15 -13.11
N GLY A 69 -4.92 6.09 -13.75
CA GLY A 69 -4.97 4.73 -13.20
C GLY A 69 -4.13 4.60 -11.93
N LYS A 70 -2.90 5.15 -11.95
CA LYS A 70 -2.03 5.22 -10.76
C LYS A 70 -2.72 5.97 -9.61
N GLN A 71 -3.38 7.11 -9.90
CA GLN A 71 -4.08 7.89 -8.88
C GLN A 71 -5.26 7.12 -8.26
N ILE A 72 -6.09 6.46 -9.08
CA ILE A 72 -7.23 5.66 -8.59
C ILE A 72 -6.75 4.57 -7.62
N LEU A 73 -5.67 3.86 -7.95
CA LEU A 73 -5.11 2.83 -7.07
C LEU A 73 -4.57 3.43 -5.77
N ARG A 74 -3.87 4.56 -5.84
CA ARG A 74 -3.37 5.29 -4.67
C ARG A 74 -4.49 5.73 -3.74
N ASP A 75 -5.59 6.24 -4.27
CA ASP A 75 -6.74 6.69 -3.47
C ASP A 75 -7.41 5.52 -2.74
N ILE A 76 -7.62 4.39 -3.44
CA ILE A 76 -8.16 3.16 -2.84
C ILE A 76 -7.24 2.68 -1.71
N GLN A 77 -5.95 2.59 -2.00
CA GLN A 77 -4.98 2.06 -1.04
C GLN A 77 -4.82 2.99 0.17
N ARG A 78 -4.87 4.31 -0.03
CA ARG A 78 -4.80 5.30 1.06
C ARG A 78 -5.88 5.05 2.10
N GLY A 79 -7.13 4.91 1.65
CA GLY A 79 -8.26 4.68 2.55
C GLY A 79 -8.11 3.37 3.34
N ILE A 80 -7.62 2.31 2.69
CA ILE A 80 -7.40 1.01 3.35
C ILE A 80 -6.24 1.11 4.35
N ALA A 81 -5.11 1.67 3.94
CA ALA A 81 -3.91 1.79 4.77
C ALA A 81 -4.18 2.63 6.02
N GLN A 82 -4.86 3.76 5.88
CA GLN A 82 -5.28 4.60 7.01
C GLN A 82 -6.15 3.82 8.00
N ARG A 83 -7.03 2.92 7.52
CA ARG A 83 -7.81 2.04 8.41
C ARG A 83 -6.94 0.99 9.08
N VAL A 84 -6.00 0.37 8.37
CA VAL A 84 -5.09 -0.65 8.94
C VAL A 84 -4.28 -0.10 10.11
N CYS A 85 -3.74 1.12 9.96
CA CYS A 85 -2.97 1.76 11.03
C CYS A 85 -3.84 2.58 12.01
N SER A 86 -5.16 2.68 11.82
CA SER A 86 -6.04 3.56 12.63
C SER A 86 -5.63 5.05 12.56
N ALA A 87 -5.05 5.46 11.44
CA ALA A 87 -4.59 6.82 11.21
C ALA A 87 -5.73 7.81 10.95
N TYR A 88 -5.40 9.08 11.11
CA TYR A 88 -6.23 10.20 10.70
C TYR A 88 -6.27 10.34 9.17
N GLN A 89 -7.36 10.89 8.64
CA GLN A 89 -7.51 11.13 7.20
C GLN A 89 -6.42 12.04 6.61
N THR A 90 -5.81 12.90 7.44
CA THR A 90 -4.74 13.83 7.04
C THR A 90 -3.37 13.19 6.92
N VAL A 91 -3.19 11.94 7.39
CA VAL A 91 -1.94 11.20 7.20
C VAL A 91 -1.72 10.95 5.70
N SER A 92 -0.49 11.16 5.23
CA SER A 92 -0.11 10.95 3.83
C SER A 92 -0.25 9.47 3.45
N LEU A 93 -0.37 9.19 2.15
CA LEU A 93 -0.40 7.81 1.66
C LEU A 93 0.87 7.07 2.06
N ASP A 94 2.04 7.64 1.79
CA ASP A 94 3.33 6.98 1.97
C ASP A 94 3.60 6.63 3.44
N ALA A 95 3.32 7.54 4.37
CA ALA A 95 3.38 7.26 5.81
C ALA A 95 2.37 6.19 6.22
N ALA A 96 1.12 6.25 5.72
CA ALA A 96 0.11 5.25 6.04
C ALA A 96 0.49 3.85 5.53
N LEU A 97 1.08 3.75 4.34
CA LEU A 97 1.57 2.49 3.76
C LEU A 97 2.72 1.89 4.57
N LEU A 98 3.68 2.72 4.97
CA LEU A 98 4.82 2.29 5.78
C LEU A 98 4.36 1.79 7.16
N LEU A 99 3.46 2.53 7.82
CA LEU A 99 2.85 2.11 9.08
C LEU A 99 2.08 0.80 8.91
N ALA A 100 1.24 0.71 7.87
CA ALA A 100 0.43 -0.48 7.58
C ALA A 100 1.25 -1.69 7.10
N ARG A 101 2.55 -1.54 6.84
CA ARG A 101 3.44 -2.56 6.25
C ARG A 101 2.88 -3.09 4.92
N SER A 102 2.32 -2.19 4.12
CA SER A 102 1.66 -2.52 2.87
C SER A 102 2.36 -1.80 1.71
N PRO A 103 3.06 -2.52 0.82
CA PRO A 103 3.73 -1.90 -0.31
C PRO A 103 2.73 -1.27 -1.29
N PRO A 104 3.09 -0.18 -2.01
CA PRO A 104 2.23 0.45 -3.00
C PRO A 104 1.70 -0.55 -4.04
N TYR A 105 0.40 -0.54 -4.31
CA TYR A 105 -0.22 -1.48 -5.26
C TYR A 105 0.34 -1.37 -6.68
N VAL A 106 0.86 -0.19 -7.05
CA VAL A 106 1.57 0.01 -8.33
C VAL A 106 2.82 -0.88 -8.39
N LEU A 107 3.63 -0.91 -7.33
CA LEU A 107 4.83 -1.74 -7.25
C LEU A 107 4.48 -3.23 -7.14
N VAL A 108 3.44 -3.57 -6.35
CA VAL A 108 2.96 -4.96 -6.26
C VAL A 108 2.44 -5.46 -7.61
N ALA A 109 1.76 -4.61 -8.39
CA ALA A 109 1.28 -4.98 -9.72
C ALA A 109 2.44 -5.21 -10.70
N SER A 110 3.47 -4.36 -10.68
CA SER A 110 4.70 -4.54 -11.45
C SER A 110 5.39 -5.84 -11.08
N MET A 111 5.59 -6.10 -9.78
CA MET A 111 6.18 -7.35 -9.28
C MET A 111 5.41 -8.59 -9.76
N ARG A 112 4.07 -8.57 -9.68
CA ARG A 112 3.24 -9.69 -10.18
C ARG A 112 3.38 -9.90 -11.68
N ARG A 113 3.53 -8.82 -12.45
CA ARG A 113 3.78 -8.89 -13.89
C ARG A 113 5.14 -9.54 -14.18
N SER A 114 6.21 -9.08 -13.55
CA SER A 114 7.56 -9.62 -13.73
C SER A 114 7.65 -11.10 -13.36
N ILE A 115 7.02 -11.51 -12.24
CA ILE A 115 6.90 -12.94 -11.87
C ILE A 115 6.19 -13.73 -12.98
N GLN A 116 5.10 -13.19 -13.52
CA GLN A 116 4.30 -13.88 -14.53
C GLN A 116 5.07 -14.04 -15.85
N GLU A 117 5.76 -12.99 -16.31
CA GLU A 117 6.59 -13.00 -17.52
C GLU A 117 7.71 -14.04 -17.37
N ARG A 118 8.47 -14.03 -16.26
CA ARG A 118 9.53 -15.03 -16.00
C ARG A 118 9.02 -16.47 -15.96
N ILE A 119 7.83 -16.69 -15.37
CA ILE A 119 7.20 -18.01 -15.35
C ILE A 119 6.77 -18.44 -16.76
N TRP A 120 6.31 -17.52 -17.60
CA TRP A 120 5.96 -17.82 -18.99
C TRP A 120 7.19 -18.22 -19.80
N ASP A 121 8.27 -17.44 -19.74
CA ASP A 121 9.51 -17.72 -20.46
C ASP A 121 10.08 -19.11 -20.08
N LEU A 122 10.07 -19.44 -18.79
CA LEU A 122 10.55 -20.73 -18.30
C LEU A 122 9.62 -21.89 -18.68
N ARG A 123 8.30 -21.64 -18.81
CA ARG A 123 7.34 -22.68 -19.22
C ARG A 123 7.52 -23.08 -20.67
N GLU A 124 7.99 -22.17 -21.53
CA GLU A 124 8.35 -22.51 -22.91
C GLU A 124 9.49 -23.54 -22.97
N ALA A 125 10.38 -23.54 -21.97
CA ALA A 125 11.48 -24.49 -21.84
C ALA A 125 11.10 -25.82 -21.14
N GLY A 126 9.90 -25.93 -20.54
CA GLY A 126 9.39 -27.16 -19.93
C GLY A 126 8.73 -26.98 -18.56
N PRO A 127 8.39 -28.09 -17.87
CA PRO A 127 7.81 -28.04 -16.53
C PRO A 127 8.77 -27.40 -15.51
N ILE A 128 8.25 -26.41 -14.77
CA ILE A 128 9.05 -25.65 -13.79
C ILE A 128 8.89 -26.28 -12.39
N PRO A 129 9.99 -26.60 -11.69
CA PRO A 129 9.93 -27.00 -10.28
C PRO A 129 9.31 -25.92 -9.39
N ALA A 130 8.57 -26.33 -8.36
CA ALA A 130 7.94 -25.40 -7.42
C ALA A 130 8.96 -24.52 -6.67
N GLU A 131 10.18 -25.04 -6.47
CA GLU A 131 11.28 -24.34 -5.81
C GLU A 131 11.72 -23.12 -6.61
N VAL A 132 11.92 -23.28 -7.92
CA VAL A 132 12.27 -22.18 -8.82
C VAL A 132 11.20 -21.09 -8.82
N VAL A 133 9.92 -21.47 -8.82
CA VAL A 133 8.81 -20.49 -8.74
C VAL A 133 8.82 -19.73 -7.41
N ARG A 134 9.14 -20.41 -6.30
CA ARG A 134 9.26 -19.77 -4.98
C ARG A 134 10.44 -18.79 -4.96
N ASP A 135 11.57 -19.17 -5.51
CA ASP A 135 12.78 -18.36 -5.53
C ASP A 135 12.59 -17.10 -6.39
N ILE A 136 11.95 -17.23 -7.55
CA ILE A 136 11.53 -16.07 -8.38
C ILE A 136 10.62 -15.14 -7.58
N ARG A 137 9.61 -15.67 -6.90
CA ARG A 137 8.70 -14.83 -6.08
C ARG A 137 9.44 -14.11 -4.97
N GLN A 138 10.42 -14.75 -4.34
CA GLN A 138 11.21 -14.16 -3.26
C GLN A 138 12.13 -13.05 -3.79
N GLU A 139 12.83 -13.30 -4.89
CA GLU A 139 13.68 -12.33 -5.57
C GLU A 139 12.89 -11.08 -6.00
N GLU A 140 11.78 -11.28 -6.72
CA GLU A 140 10.92 -10.17 -7.18
C GLU A 140 10.31 -9.40 -6.00
N SER A 141 9.97 -10.10 -4.91
CA SER A 141 9.48 -9.43 -3.69
C SER A 141 10.56 -8.58 -3.04
N LEU A 142 11.81 -9.05 -3.01
CA LEU A 142 12.95 -8.31 -2.47
C LEU A 142 13.23 -7.05 -3.31
N LEU A 143 13.26 -7.19 -4.63
CA LEU A 143 13.43 -6.05 -5.55
C LEU A 143 12.32 -5.01 -5.38
N MET A 144 11.07 -5.45 -5.24
CA MET A 144 9.93 -4.58 -5.01
C MET A 144 10.06 -3.79 -3.69
N HIS A 145 10.48 -4.44 -2.60
CA HIS A 145 10.71 -3.74 -1.33
C HIS A 145 11.88 -2.76 -1.42
N GLN A 146 12.97 -3.13 -2.10
CA GLN A 146 14.11 -2.22 -2.32
C GLN A 146 13.68 -0.97 -3.09
N GLN A 147 12.94 -1.13 -4.19
CA GLN A 147 12.40 0.01 -4.95
C GLN A 147 11.50 0.89 -4.09
N TRP A 148 10.64 0.29 -3.27
CA TRP A 148 9.76 1.03 -2.38
C TRP A 148 10.55 1.83 -1.34
N PHE A 149 11.53 1.21 -0.68
CA PHE A 149 12.33 1.87 0.36
C PHE A 149 13.24 2.95 -0.21
N LEU A 150 13.79 2.77 -1.42
CA LEU A 150 14.51 3.82 -2.14
C LEU A 150 13.59 5.01 -2.47
N TYR A 151 12.36 4.75 -2.89
CA TYR A 151 11.37 5.80 -3.10
C TYR A 151 11.08 6.58 -1.80
N LEU A 152 10.90 5.90 -0.67
CA LEU A 152 10.60 6.53 0.62
C LEU A 152 11.75 7.35 1.21
N ARG A 153 12.99 7.12 0.77
CA ARG A 153 14.19 7.89 1.20
C ARG A 153 14.33 9.23 0.50
N ARG A 154 13.48 9.54 -0.49
CA ARG A 154 13.52 10.84 -1.15
C ARG A 154 12.99 11.93 -0.22
N GLU A 155 13.63 13.10 -0.26
CA GLU A 155 13.30 14.25 0.60
C GLU A 155 11.93 14.87 0.27
N ASP A 156 11.38 14.63 -0.93
CA ASP A 156 10.12 15.18 -1.39
C ASP A 156 8.88 14.32 -1.04
N VAL A 157 9.06 13.25 -0.28
CA VAL A 157 7.97 12.33 0.09
C VAL A 157 7.11 12.92 1.20
N ALA A 158 5.80 12.87 1.01
CA ALA A 158 4.87 13.33 2.03
C ALA A 158 4.91 12.41 3.27
N GLY A 159 5.07 12.99 4.45
CA GLY A 159 5.15 12.23 5.72
C GLY A 159 6.58 11.93 6.17
N VAL A 160 7.54 12.75 5.74
CA VAL A 160 8.97 12.72 6.11
C VAL A 160 9.21 12.29 7.55
N CYS A 161 8.58 12.93 8.54
CA CYS A 161 8.77 12.57 9.96
C CYS A 161 8.50 11.08 10.27
N THR A 162 7.44 10.49 9.73
CA THR A 162 7.13 9.07 9.92
C THR A 162 8.12 8.19 9.17
N CYS A 163 8.51 8.59 7.95
CA CYS A 163 9.51 7.89 7.17
C CYS A 163 10.86 7.88 7.90
N ASP A 164 11.36 9.04 8.32
CA ASP A 164 12.65 9.19 9.01
C ASP A 164 12.72 8.41 10.32
N ALA A 165 11.60 8.32 11.05
CA ALA A 165 11.54 7.53 12.29
C ALA A 165 11.63 6.02 12.05
N ILE A 166 11.07 5.52 10.94
CA ILE A 166 10.94 4.07 10.67
C ILE A 166 12.06 3.55 9.77
N MET A 167 12.51 4.34 8.78
CA MET A 167 13.46 3.92 7.75
C MET A 167 14.80 3.37 8.30
N PRO A 168 15.39 3.91 9.39
CA PRO A 168 16.60 3.33 10.01
C PRO A 168 16.41 1.90 10.53
N HIS A 169 15.18 1.50 10.81
CA HIS A 169 14.82 0.19 11.37
C HIS A 169 13.76 -0.54 10.54
N VAL A 170 13.73 -0.28 9.22
CA VAL A 170 12.63 -0.74 8.35
C VAL A 170 12.48 -2.26 8.33
N ASP A 171 13.57 -3.02 8.37
CA ASP A 171 13.51 -4.49 8.37
C ASP A 171 12.89 -5.04 9.65
N ALA A 172 13.27 -4.48 10.80
CA ALA A 172 12.66 -4.81 12.10
C ALA A 172 11.19 -4.38 12.13
N TRP A 173 10.86 -3.20 11.57
CA TRP A 173 9.50 -2.73 11.47
C TRP A 173 8.61 -3.66 10.63
N MET A 174 9.10 -4.10 9.47
CA MET A 174 8.36 -4.98 8.57
C MET A 174 8.16 -6.38 9.17
N SER A 175 9.20 -6.94 9.79
CA SER A 175 9.21 -8.30 10.34
C SER A 175 8.57 -8.43 11.74
N ARG A 176 8.17 -7.33 12.39
CA ARG A 176 7.63 -7.37 13.76
C ARG A 176 6.41 -8.30 13.91
N SER A 177 6.50 -9.20 14.88
CA SER A 177 5.43 -10.14 15.29
C SER A 177 4.58 -9.62 16.45
N HIS A 178 5.13 -8.71 17.26
CA HIS A 178 4.48 -8.12 18.44
C HIS A 178 4.37 -6.59 18.28
N GLY A 179 3.72 -5.91 19.24
CA GLY A 179 3.58 -4.45 19.24
C GLY A 179 2.71 -3.94 18.09
N GLY A 180 1.42 -4.32 18.11
CA GLY A 180 0.47 -3.88 17.10
C GLY A 180 0.27 -2.35 17.11
N LEU A 181 -0.09 -1.79 15.96
CA LEU A 181 -0.42 -0.37 15.86
C LEU A 181 -1.73 -0.07 16.58
N HIS A 182 -1.62 0.74 17.63
CA HIS A 182 -2.73 1.39 18.29
C HIS A 182 -2.80 2.86 17.84
N ILE A 183 -4.00 3.45 17.93
CA ILE A 183 -4.24 4.84 17.52
C ILE A 183 -3.25 5.82 18.15
N HIS A 184 -2.89 5.66 19.43
CA HIS A 184 -1.95 6.54 20.12
C HIS A 184 -0.52 6.40 19.60
N MET A 185 -0.08 5.18 19.28
CA MET A 185 1.23 4.97 18.67
C MET A 185 1.30 5.62 17.29
N VAL A 186 0.21 5.56 16.53
CA VAL A 186 0.13 6.26 15.24
C VAL A 186 0.12 7.76 15.43
N GLN A 187 -0.60 8.31 16.40
CA GLN A 187 -0.55 9.75 16.73
C GLN A 187 0.88 10.23 17.03
N ILE A 188 1.63 9.46 17.81
CA ILE A 188 3.04 9.74 18.12
C ILE A 188 3.87 9.75 16.83
N LEU A 189 3.78 8.69 16.03
CA LEU A 189 4.59 8.52 14.81
C LEU A 189 4.23 9.49 13.69
N THR A 190 3.04 10.09 13.72
CA THR A 190 2.58 11.04 12.71
C THR A 190 2.54 12.49 13.19
N GLY A 191 2.80 12.75 14.48
CA GLY A 191 2.73 14.09 15.08
C GLY A 191 1.31 14.67 15.11
N HIS A 192 0.30 13.82 15.36
CA HIS A 192 -1.11 14.21 15.39
C HIS A 192 -1.64 14.41 16.82
N GLU A 193 -2.80 15.06 16.94
CA GLU A 193 -3.49 15.34 18.21
C GLU A 193 -2.67 16.18 19.18
N CYS A 194 -2.34 15.64 20.36
CA CYS A 194 -1.65 16.37 21.43
C CYS A 194 -0.25 16.84 21.04
N PHE A 195 0.36 16.24 20.01
CA PHE A 195 1.63 16.70 19.44
C PHE A 195 1.45 17.90 18.51
N ALA A 196 0.24 18.08 17.95
CA ALA A 196 -0.21 19.17 17.10
C ALA A 196 0.73 19.57 15.93
N THR A 197 1.76 18.78 15.63
CA THR A 197 2.82 19.09 14.67
C THR A 197 2.23 19.32 13.29
N TYR A 198 1.24 18.51 12.91
CA TYR A 198 0.49 18.72 11.68
C TYR A 198 -0.29 20.05 11.68
N LEU A 199 -0.94 20.41 12.79
CA LEU A 199 -1.78 21.61 12.91
C LEU A 199 -0.94 22.89 12.88
N HIS A 200 0.20 22.92 13.56
CA HIS A 200 1.19 24.01 13.47
C HIS A 200 1.66 24.19 12.02
N ARG A 201 2.05 23.10 11.35
CA ARG A 201 2.52 23.14 9.97
C ARG A 201 1.48 23.69 8.98
N ILE A 202 0.19 23.49 9.23
CA ILE A 202 -0.88 24.03 8.38
C ILE A 202 -1.46 25.37 8.90
N GLY A 203 -0.82 26.00 9.88
CA GLY A 203 -1.23 27.29 10.43
C GLY A 203 -2.58 27.28 11.15
N LYS A 204 -3.02 26.12 11.67
CA LYS A 204 -4.28 25.97 12.41
C LYS A 204 -4.11 25.99 13.94
N LEU A 205 -2.88 26.08 14.42
CA LEU A 205 -2.53 26.24 15.83
C LEU A 205 -1.34 27.19 15.91
N GLU A 206 -1.41 28.20 16.78
CA GLU A 206 -0.32 29.14 17.03
C GLU A 206 0.77 28.47 17.89
N ASP A 207 2.03 28.85 17.65
CA ASP A 207 3.16 28.41 18.48
C ASP A 207 2.99 28.99 19.90
N LYS A 208 3.15 28.13 20.91
CA LYS A 208 3.09 28.52 22.33
C LYS A 208 4.33 29.27 22.78
#